data_AF-A0A257Z0U5-F1
#
_entry.id   AF-A0A257Z0U5-F1
#
_cell.length_a   1.000
_cell.length_b   1.000
_cell.length_c   1.000
_cell.angle_alpha   90.00
_cell.angle_beta   90.00
_cell.angle_gamma   90.00
#
_symmetry.space_group_name_H-M   'P 1'
#
loop_
_entity.id
_entity.type
_entity.pdbx_description
1 polymer ?
#
loop_
_entity_poly.entity_id
_entity_poly.type
_entity_poly.pdbx_seq_one_letter_code
_entity_poly.pdbx_strand_id
1 'polypeptide(L)' 'MARGGRYVQLEGTDRPRNVVARFPSLERAVECYHSAQYQAALAHAKGAAVRDLMVVEEV' A
#
# COMPACT_ATOMS: atom_id res chain seq x y z
N MET A 1 -10.98 -3.99 2.89
CA MET A 1 -9.85 -4.90 3.21
C MET A 1 -8.99 -4.29 4.32
N ALA A 2 -8.08 -5.05 4.92
CA ALA A 2 -7.41 -4.73 6.19
C ALA A 2 -6.64 -3.38 6.18
N ARG A 3 -6.65 -2.66 7.32
CA ARG A 3 -5.95 -1.37 7.48
C ARG A 3 -5.38 -1.22 8.88
N GLY A 4 -4.19 -1.76 9.12
CA GLY A 4 -3.53 -1.74 10.44
C GLY A 4 -4.17 -2.64 11.49
N GLY A 5 -4.81 -3.72 11.06
CA GLY A 5 -5.33 -4.75 11.97
C GLY A 5 -4.22 -5.61 12.56
N ARG A 6 -4.58 -6.49 13.50
CA ARG A 6 -3.66 -7.49 14.08
C ARG A 6 -3.09 -8.37 12.95
N TYR A 7 -1.78 -8.59 12.99
CA TYR A 7 -1.06 -9.41 12.02
C TYR A 7 -0.01 -10.26 12.73
N VAL A 8 0.57 -11.22 12.02
CA VAL A 8 1.70 -12.04 12.47
C VAL A 8 2.71 -12.06 11.33
N GLN A 9 3.96 -11.66 11.60
CA GLN A 9 5.06 -11.82 10.66
C GLN A 9 5.59 -13.26 10.78
N LEU A 10 5.54 -14.02 9.70
CA LEU A 10 6.06 -15.39 9.68
C LEU A 10 7.55 -15.42 9.30
N GLU A 11 7.94 -14.72 8.24
CA GLU A 11 9.32 -14.71 7.70
C GLU A 11 9.67 -13.35 7.07
N GLY A 12 10.93 -12.93 7.11
CA GLY A 12 11.41 -11.69 6.47
C GLY A 12 11.35 -10.45 7.37
N THR A 13 11.45 -9.25 6.77
CA THR A 13 11.47 -7.97 7.49
C THR A 13 10.07 -7.57 7.95
N ASP A 14 9.89 -7.41 9.26
CA ASP A 14 8.63 -7.01 9.86
C ASP A 14 8.26 -5.53 9.55
N ARG A 15 6.97 -5.27 9.37
CA ARG A 15 6.36 -3.95 9.21
C ARG A 15 5.16 -3.81 10.15
N PRO A 16 5.17 -2.87 11.13
CA PRO A 16 4.13 -2.76 12.16
C PRO A 16 2.75 -2.34 11.64
N ARG A 17 2.65 -1.92 10.37
CA ARG A 17 1.40 -1.45 9.77
C ARG A 17 1.24 -1.99 8.35
N ASN A 18 0.23 -2.84 8.17
CA ASN A 18 -0.10 -3.46 6.89
C ASN A 18 -1.46 -2.95 6.38
N VAL A 19 -1.57 -2.67 5.07
CA VAL A 19 -2.79 -2.21 4.42
C VAL A 19 -3.02 -3.02 3.16
N VAL A 20 -4.23 -3.54 2.99
CA VAL A 20 -4.69 -4.18 1.76
C VAL A 20 -5.84 -3.38 1.20
N ALA A 21 -5.70 -2.94 -0.05
CA ALA A 21 -6.73 -2.24 -0.79
C ALA A 21 -7.04 -3.03 -2.08
N ARG A 22 -8.33 -3.20 -2.38
CA ARG A 22 -8.79 -3.84 -3.61
C ARG A 22 -9.28 -2.77 -4.58
N PHE A 23 -8.86 -2.91 -5.82
CA PHE A 23 -9.30 -2.07 -6.93
C PHE A 23 -10.06 -2.93 -7.96
N PRO A 24 -10.83 -2.32 -8.87
CA PRO A 24 -11.53 -3.05 -9.92
C PRO A 24 -10.61 -3.72 -10.95
N SER A 25 -9.37 -3.23 -11.12
CA SER A 25 -8.33 -3.85 -11.94
C SER A 25 -6.93 -3.44 -11.47
N LEU A 26 -5.90 -4.13 -11.98
CA LEU A 26 -4.50 -3.79 -11.74
C LEU A 26 -4.17 -2.38 -12.25
N GLU A 27 -4.64 -2.02 -13.45
CA GLU A 27 -4.42 -0.71 -14.07
C GLU A 27 -5.02 0.40 -13.23
N ARG A 28 -6.23 0.22 -12.70
CA ARG A 28 -6.88 1.21 -11.84
C ARG A 28 -6.12 1.45 -10.53
N ALA A 29 -5.50 0.41 -9.98
CA ALA A 29 -4.64 0.56 -8.80
C ALA A 29 -3.35 1.34 -9.13
N VAL A 30 -2.72 1.05 -10.27
CA VAL A 30 -1.51 1.74 -10.73
C VAL A 30 -1.81 3.21 -11.06
N GLU A 31 -2.91 3.49 -11.76
CA GLU A 31 -3.38 4.85 -12.04
C GLU A 31 -3.65 5.62 -10.75
N CYS A 32 -4.27 4.98 -9.74
CA CYS A 32 -4.49 5.58 -8.43
C CYS A 32 -3.15 6.01 -7.80
N TYR A 33 -2.14 5.14 -7.81
CA TYR A 33 -0.81 5.46 -7.28
C TYR A 33 -0.16 6.64 -8.02
N HIS A 34 -0.26 6.69 -9.35
CA HIS A 34 0.30 7.80 -10.16
C HIS A 34 -0.53 9.08 -10.17
N SER A 35 -1.76 9.06 -9.63
CA SER A 35 -2.64 10.24 -9.63
C SER A 35 -2.02 11.42 -8.85
N ALA A 36 -2.31 12.64 -9.32
CA ALA A 36 -1.83 13.86 -8.66
C ALA A 36 -2.29 13.95 -7.20
N GLN A 37 -3.52 13.53 -6.91
CA GLN A 37 -4.07 13.52 -5.56
C GLN A 37 -3.31 12.54 -4.65
N TYR A 38 -3.03 11.32 -5.11
CA TYR A 38 -2.27 10.35 -4.32
C TYR A 38 -0.82 10.81 -4.12
N GLN A 39 -0.18 11.36 -5.14
CA GLN A 39 1.19 11.88 -5.03
C GLN A 39 1.30 13.08 -4.09
N ALA A 40 0.30 13.98 -4.09
CA ALA A 40 0.20 15.06 -3.10
C ALA A 40 0.04 14.50 -1.68
N ALA A 41 -0.85 13.52 -1.47
CA ALA A 41 -0.99 12.85 -0.18
C ALA A 41 0.30 12.15 0.26
N LEU A 42 1.00 11.51 -0.68
CA LEU A 42 2.27 10.83 -0.46
C LEU A 42 3.38 11.80 -0.02
N ALA A 43 3.39 13.04 -0.50
CA ALA A 43 4.38 14.02 -0.10
C ALA A 43 4.43 14.23 1.42
N HIS A 44 3.28 14.15 2.11
CA HIS A 44 3.20 14.24 3.57
C HIS A 44 3.81 13.04 4.31
N ALA A 45 3.93 11.89 3.64
CA ALA A 45 4.51 10.68 4.22
C ALA A 45 6.01 10.50 3.95
N LYS A 46 6.64 11.44 3.22
CA LYS A 46 8.08 11.38 2.93
C LYS A 46 8.88 11.45 4.24
N GLY A 47 9.76 10.46 4.46
CA GLY A 47 10.56 10.34 5.67
C GLY A 47 9.79 9.88 6.92
N ALA A 48 8.46 9.80 6.86
CA ALA A 48 7.65 9.39 8.01
C ALA A 48 7.60 7.86 8.21
N ALA A 49 7.89 7.09 7.16
CA ALA A 49 7.91 5.63 7.22
C ALA A 49 8.82 5.03 6.15
N VAL A 50 9.39 3.86 6.47
CA VAL A 50 9.93 2.93 5.46
C VAL A 50 8.81 1.98 5.07
N ARG A 51 8.52 1.87 3.78
CA ARG A 51 7.44 1.01 3.28
C ARG A 51 7.80 0.31 1.99
N ASP A 52 7.17 -0.83 1.81
CA ASP A 52 7.13 -1.58 0.56
C ASP A 52 5.70 -1.50 0.04
N LEU A 53 5.53 -1.12 -1.23
CA LEU A 53 4.21 -0.97 -1.87
C LEU A 53 4.25 -1.68 -3.21
N MET A 54 3.26 -2.55 -3.44
CA MET A 54 3.09 -3.27 -4.69
C MET A 54 1.61 -3.38 -5.03
N VAL A 55 1.33 -3.56 -6.31
CA VAL A 55 0.02 -3.93 -6.84
C VAL A 55 0.15 -5.35 -7.37
N VAL A 56 -0.78 -6.22 -6.99
CA VAL A 56 -0.80 -7.63 -7.39
C VAL A 56 -2.16 -7.92 -8.01
N GLU A 57 -2.16 -8.63 -9.13
CA GLU A 57 -3.39 -9.09 -9.80
C GLU A 57 -3.95 -10.33 -9.09
N GLU A 58 -5.27 -10.35 -8.88
CA GLU A 58 -5.96 -11.56 -8.42
C GLU A 58 -6.16 -12.50 -9.62
N VAL A 59 -5.80 -13.77 -9.48
CA VAL A 59 -5.96 -14.82 -10.51
C VAL A 59 -7.21 -15.66 -10.24
#